data_AF-A0A840CVR8-F1
#
_entry.id   AF-A0A840CVR8-F1
#
_cell.length_a   1.000
_cell.length_b   1.000
_cell.length_c   1.000
_cell.angle_alpha   90.00
_cell.angle_beta   90.00
_cell.angle_gamma   90.00
#
_symmetry.space_group_name_H-M   'P 1'
#
loop_
_entity.id
_entity.type
_entity.pdbx_description
1 polymer ?
#
loop_
_entity_poly.entity_id
_entity_poly.type
_entity_poly.pdbx_seq_one_letter_code
_entity_poly.pdbx_strand_id
1 'polypeptide(L)'
;MKRIAILAFIILLVFGACSRRPRHVLPETKMVDVLIDIQLAQAIYTRDNQFNNDLKRDALIEGILKKHKITQAELDSSLVWYSDNIEYYETISDSVSSKLKARNNQLSALINTATGKNRPNSFIPTYFNLNQFTPVMAFDIDSFKIKNVDVPKFRLKFNVQGLSDLQQVEAAVFFRYKDTLINEVIPVEKNQLYVLDKPHLADSLLKSISGYVRLRNKVKGVPLNVALYNISYLDSLAVSAKTDSLSLHELPAHPTSVNRPANTAPAVEEAEVEAEAVSVEKNKD
;
A
#
# COMPACT_ATOMS: atom_id res chain seq x y z
N MET A 1 1.14 53.31 -34.83
CA MET A 1 0.47 52.30 -35.69
C MET A 1 1.34 51.09 -36.02
N LYS A 2 2.57 51.24 -36.55
CA LYS A 2 3.47 50.11 -36.91
C LYS A 2 3.80 49.14 -35.75
N ARG A 3 4.00 49.64 -34.53
CA ARG A 3 4.28 48.82 -33.34
C ARG A 3 3.09 47.97 -32.88
N ILE A 4 1.87 48.47 -33.08
CA ILE A 4 0.63 47.76 -32.71
C ILE A 4 0.34 46.66 -33.73
N ALA A 5 0.62 46.89 -35.02
CA ALA A 5 0.52 45.88 -36.07
C ALA A 5 1.52 44.72 -35.87
N ILE A 6 2.74 45.02 -35.42
CA ILE A 6 3.75 43.99 -35.10
C ILE A 6 3.32 43.16 -33.87
N LEU A 7 2.80 43.80 -32.82
CA LEU A 7 2.26 43.11 -31.65
C LEU A 7 1.06 42.22 -32.02
N ALA A 8 0.16 42.70 -32.88
CA ALA A 8 -0.98 41.92 -33.36
C ALA A 8 -0.55 40.70 -34.22
N PHE A 9 0.48 40.85 -35.05
CA PHE A 9 1.02 39.75 -35.88
C PHE A 9 1.74 38.68 -35.04
N ILE A 10 2.47 39.09 -33.99
CA ILE A 10 3.10 38.16 -33.03
C ILE A 10 2.04 37.41 -32.21
N ILE A 11 0.98 38.09 -31.76
CA ILE A 11 -0.14 37.44 -31.07
C ILE A 11 -0.83 36.43 -32.00
N LEU A 12 -1.05 36.76 -33.27
CA LEU A 12 -1.66 35.85 -34.25
C LEU A 12 -0.78 34.62 -34.54
N LEU A 13 0.55 34.76 -34.53
CA LEU A 13 1.50 33.65 -34.71
C LEU A 13 1.54 32.69 -33.50
N VAL A 14 1.35 33.19 -32.27
CA VAL A 14 1.30 32.34 -31.06
C VAL A 14 0.01 31.52 -30.99
N PHE A 15 -1.09 31.99 -31.58
CA PHE A 15 -2.34 31.22 -31.72
C PHE A 15 -2.33 30.23 -32.90
N GLY A 16 -1.28 30.24 -33.73
CA GLY A 16 -1.12 29.34 -34.88
C GLY A 16 -0.51 27.97 -34.58
N ALA A 17 -0.25 27.63 -33.32
CA ALA A 17 0.18 26.29 -32.92
C ALA A 17 -1.01 25.31 -32.92
N CYS A 18 -1.61 25.10 -34.09
CA CYS A 18 -2.56 24.01 -34.32
C CYS A 18 -1.82 22.69 -34.11
N SER A 19 -2.11 21.99 -33.01
CA SER A 19 -1.57 20.65 -32.77
C SER A 19 -1.97 19.73 -33.94
N ARG A 20 -1.03 19.02 -34.54
CA ARG A 20 -1.27 18.01 -35.60
C ARG A 20 -2.12 16.82 -35.13
N ARG A 21 -2.49 16.80 -33.85
CA ARG A 21 -3.30 15.79 -33.19
C ARG A 21 -4.79 15.89 -33.61
N PRO A 22 -5.42 14.80 -34.09
CA PRO A 22 -6.85 14.73 -34.31
C PRO A 22 -7.67 14.95 -33.03
N ARG A 23 -8.89 15.49 -33.14
CA ARG A 23 -9.74 15.81 -31.98
C ARG A 23 -10.12 14.61 -31.11
N HIS A 24 -10.22 13.41 -31.69
CA HIS A 24 -10.59 12.18 -30.99
C HIS A 24 -9.41 11.53 -30.23
N VAL A 25 -8.18 11.98 -30.49
CA VAL A 25 -6.99 11.52 -29.76
C VAL A 25 -6.90 12.30 -28.45
N LEU A 26 -6.56 11.66 -27.33
CA LEU A 26 -6.39 12.33 -26.05
C LEU A 26 -5.21 13.32 -26.11
N PRO A 27 -5.27 14.50 -25.47
CA PRO A 27 -4.09 15.34 -25.30
C PRO A 27 -3.00 14.62 -24.51
N GLU A 28 -1.72 14.89 -24.79
CA GLU A 28 -0.58 14.18 -24.19
C GLU A 28 -0.62 14.18 -22.65
N THR A 29 -0.91 15.33 -22.04
CA THR A 29 -1.01 15.44 -20.57
C THR A 29 -2.10 14.54 -20.00
N LYS A 30 -3.26 14.49 -20.66
CA LYS A 30 -4.38 13.62 -20.27
C LYS A 30 -4.02 12.15 -20.49
N MET A 31 -3.35 11.82 -21.59
CA MET A 31 -2.88 10.46 -21.85
C MET A 31 -1.87 9.99 -20.79
N VAL A 32 -0.92 10.83 -20.40
CA VAL A 32 0.05 10.52 -19.32
C VAL A 32 -0.67 10.17 -18.01
N ASP A 33 -1.68 10.96 -17.62
CA ASP A 33 -2.39 10.73 -16.35
C ASP A 33 -3.25 9.46 -16.40
N VAL A 34 -3.86 9.15 -17.56
CA VAL A 34 -4.60 7.90 -17.79
C VAL A 34 -3.67 6.69 -17.70
N LEU A 35 -2.53 6.72 -18.39
CA LEU A 35 -1.57 5.62 -18.42
C LEU A 35 -0.94 5.34 -17.05
N ILE A 36 -0.68 6.39 -16.26
CA ILE A 36 -0.21 6.22 -14.88
C ILE A 36 -1.23 5.43 -14.05
N ASP A 37 -2.52 5.81 -14.11
CA ASP A 37 -3.54 5.12 -13.33
C ASP A 37 -3.76 3.67 -13.79
N ILE A 38 -3.68 3.42 -15.10
CA ILE A 38 -3.72 2.06 -15.66
C ILE A 38 -2.54 1.22 -15.16
N GLN A 39 -1.30 1.75 -15.23
CA GLN A 39 -0.11 1.02 -14.74
C GLN A 39 -0.16 0.74 -13.23
N LEU A 40 -0.73 1.66 -12.45
CA LEU A 40 -0.97 1.45 -11.03
C LEU A 40 -2.00 0.35 -10.78
N ALA A 41 -3.10 0.33 -11.54
CA ALA A 41 -4.11 -0.73 -11.48
C ALA A 41 -3.54 -2.10 -11.86
N GLN A 42 -2.71 -2.16 -12.91
CA GLN A 42 -1.97 -3.36 -13.29
C GLN A 42 -1.09 -3.88 -12.16
N ALA A 43 -0.37 -2.99 -11.47
CA ALA A 43 0.45 -3.37 -10.33
C ALA A 43 -0.39 -3.91 -9.14
N ILE A 44 -1.62 -3.44 -8.96
CA ILE A 44 -2.55 -3.92 -7.92
C ILE A 44 -3.01 -5.35 -8.23
N TYR A 45 -3.65 -5.59 -9.38
CA TYR A 45 -4.23 -6.90 -9.64
C TYR A 45 -3.20 -7.99 -9.95
N THR A 46 -1.97 -7.62 -10.33
CA THR A 46 -0.86 -8.58 -10.49
C THR A 46 -0.40 -9.13 -9.12
N ARG A 47 -0.66 -8.39 -8.03
CA ARG A 47 -0.23 -8.74 -6.67
C ARG A 47 -1.36 -9.22 -5.76
N ASP A 48 -2.59 -8.85 -6.07
CA ASP A 48 -3.76 -9.15 -5.24
C ASP A 48 -4.61 -10.29 -5.83
N ASN A 49 -4.67 -11.41 -5.11
CA ASN A 49 -5.45 -12.60 -5.47
C ASN A 49 -6.96 -12.33 -5.60
N GLN A 50 -7.46 -11.19 -5.12
CA GLN A 50 -8.86 -10.80 -5.28
C GLN A 50 -9.24 -10.48 -6.73
N PHE A 51 -8.27 -10.14 -7.59
CA PHE A 51 -8.44 -9.87 -9.02
C PHE A 51 -8.02 -11.05 -9.90
N ASN A 52 -8.44 -12.26 -9.49
CA ASN A 52 -8.13 -13.53 -10.16
C ASN A 52 -8.94 -13.81 -11.43
N ASN A 53 -9.87 -12.94 -11.82
CA ASN A 53 -10.66 -13.08 -13.03
C ASN A 53 -10.71 -11.76 -13.82
N ASP A 54 -10.98 -11.88 -15.12
CA ASP A 54 -10.92 -10.73 -16.04
C ASP A 54 -12.05 -9.73 -15.79
N LEU A 55 -13.24 -10.19 -15.38
CA LEU A 55 -14.36 -9.31 -15.03
C LEU A 55 -14.00 -8.25 -13.98
N LYS A 56 -13.26 -8.62 -12.94
CA LYS A 56 -12.84 -7.68 -11.89
C LYS A 56 -11.75 -6.72 -12.37
N ARG A 57 -10.89 -7.17 -13.29
CA ARG A 57 -9.85 -6.33 -13.90
C ARG A 57 -10.49 -5.31 -14.82
N ASP A 58 -11.44 -5.73 -15.64
CA ASP A 58 -12.18 -4.88 -16.55
C ASP A 58 -12.98 -3.81 -15.80
N ALA A 59 -13.66 -4.19 -14.71
CA ALA A 59 -14.37 -3.24 -13.86
C ALA A 59 -13.44 -2.16 -13.24
N LEU A 60 -12.20 -2.54 -12.91
CA LEU A 60 -11.20 -1.60 -12.40
C LEU A 60 -10.74 -0.63 -13.50
N ILE A 61 -10.49 -1.14 -14.71
CA ILE A 61 -10.15 -0.29 -15.87
C ILE A 61 -11.31 0.64 -16.21
N GLU A 62 -12.55 0.14 -16.24
CA GLU A 62 -13.75 0.95 -16.46
C GLU A 62 -13.86 2.10 -15.43
N GLY A 63 -13.57 1.83 -14.16
CA GLY A 63 -13.50 2.84 -13.11
C GLY A 63 -12.48 3.94 -13.41
N ILE A 64 -11.33 3.60 -13.99
CA ILE A 64 -10.28 4.56 -14.40
C ILE A 64 -10.75 5.40 -15.58
N LEU A 65 -11.35 4.78 -16.61
CA LEU A 65 -11.91 5.50 -17.75
C LEU A 65 -12.97 6.53 -17.31
N LYS A 66 -13.85 6.12 -16.38
CA LYS A 66 -14.85 6.99 -15.77
C LYS A 66 -14.23 8.14 -14.99
N LYS A 67 -13.16 7.89 -14.21
CA LYS A 67 -12.40 8.92 -13.50
C LYS A 67 -11.86 9.99 -14.45
N HIS A 68 -11.33 9.56 -15.60
CA HIS A 68 -10.75 10.45 -16.62
C HIS A 68 -11.77 11.03 -17.60
N LYS A 69 -13.04 10.64 -17.49
CA LYS A 69 -14.12 11.04 -18.40
C LYS A 69 -13.75 10.75 -19.85
N ILE A 70 -13.37 9.50 -20.11
CA ILE A 70 -13.05 8.99 -21.45
C ILE A 70 -13.78 7.66 -21.66
N THR A 71 -13.96 7.29 -22.92
CA THR A 71 -14.46 5.99 -23.35
C THR A 71 -13.31 5.05 -23.72
N GLN A 72 -13.58 3.75 -23.77
CA GLN A 72 -12.62 2.76 -24.26
C GLN A 72 -12.16 3.08 -25.69
N ALA A 73 -13.09 3.46 -26.57
CA ALA A 73 -12.78 3.79 -27.96
C ALA A 73 -11.88 5.02 -28.10
N GLU A 74 -12.03 6.04 -27.25
CA GLU A 74 -11.14 7.20 -27.21
C GLU A 74 -9.73 6.82 -26.74
N LEU A 75 -9.61 5.93 -25.75
CA LEU A 75 -8.31 5.42 -25.32
C LEU A 75 -7.64 4.62 -26.44
N ASP A 76 -8.35 3.67 -27.04
CA ASP A 76 -7.82 2.77 -28.08
C ASP A 76 -7.38 3.54 -29.33
N SER A 77 -8.22 4.46 -29.82
CA SER A 77 -7.87 5.30 -30.97
C SER A 77 -6.68 6.22 -30.69
N SER A 78 -6.54 6.68 -29.45
CA SER A 78 -5.38 7.49 -29.05
C SER A 78 -4.10 6.66 -28.98
N LEU A 79 -4.16 5.44 -28.46
CA LEU A 79 -3.01 4.54 -28.41
C LEU A 79 -2.48 4.21 -29.81
N VAL A 80 -3.38 3.91 -30.75
CA VAL A 80 -3.02 3.69 -32.17
C VAL A 80 -2.38 4.94 -32.78
N TRP A 81 -2.96 6.12 -32.55
CA TRP A 81 -2.37 7.33 -33.09
C TRP A 81 -0.98 7.60 -32.50
N TYR A 82 -0.78 7.42 -31.19
CA TYR A 82 0.52 7.62 -30.57
C TYR A 82 1.56 6.58 -31.00
N SER A 83 1.17 5.33 -31.29
CA SER A 83 2.11 4.34 -31.83
C SER A 83 2.65 4.73 -33.22
N ASP A 84 1.82 5.40 -34.02
CA ASP A 84 2.21 5.88 -35.35
C ASP A 84 2.98 7.22 -35.30
N ASN A 85 3.00 7.89 -34.13
CA ASN A 85 3.58 9.21 -33.93
C ASN A 85 4.64 9.17 -32.80
N ILE A 86 5.77 8.51 -33.11
CA ILE A 86 6.79 8.08 -32.14
C ILE A 86 7.35 9.19 -31.24
N GLU A 87 7.56 10.40 -31.76
CA GLU A 87 8.09 11.56 -30.99
C GLU A 87 7.19 11.92 -29.80
N TYR A 88 5.87 11.89 -30.01
CA TYR A 88 4.90 12.15 -28.95
C TYR A 88 4.80 10.98 -27.97
N TYR A 89 4.92 9.75 -28.47
CA TYR A 89 4.91 8.56 -27.63
C TYR A 89 6.12 8.51 -26.69
N GLU A 90 7.33 8.82 -27.18
CA GLU A 90 8.54 8.93 -26.36
C GLU A 90 8.35 9.95 -25.23
N THR A 91 7.84 11.14 -25.57
CA THR A 91 7.54 12.19 -24.59
C THR A 91 6.54 11.75 -23.52
N ILE A 92 5.48 11.03 -23.91
CA ILE A 92 4.49 10.46 -22.99
C ILE A 92 5.13 9.39 -22.10
N SER A 93 5.88 8.46 -22.68
CA SER A 93 6.53 7.35 -21.97
C SER A 93 7.53 7.86 -20.92
N ASP A 94 8.36 8.84 -21.30
CA ASP A 94 9.31 9.49 -20.39
C ASP A 94 8.59 10.22 -19.27
N SER A 95 7.50 10.92 -19.59
CA SER A 95 6.67 11.62 -18.61
C SER A 95 6.01 10.67 -17.61
N VAL A 96 5.47 9.54 -18.08
CA VAL A 96 4.90 8.48 -17.23
C VAL A 96 5.97 7.91 -16.31
N SER A 97 7.12 7.53 -16.86
CA SER A 97 8.24 6.96 -16.12
C SER A 97 8.78 7.92 -15.07
N SER A 98 8.96 9.20 -15.44
CA SER A 98 9.43 10.26 -14.55
C SER A 98 8.45 10.52 -13.40
N LYS A 99 7.15 10.66 -13.69
CA LYS A 99 6.12 10.86 -12.66
C LYS A 99 6.01 9.66 -11.71
N LEU A 100 6.05 8.43 -12.22
CA LEU A 100 6.04 7.22 -11.38
C LEU A 100 7.30 7.12 -10.51
N LYS A 101 8.48 7.40 -11.07
CA LYS A 101 9.73 7.44 -10.32
C LYS A 101 9.70 8.52 -9.24
N ALA A 102 9.17 9.70 -9.54
CA ALA A 102 9.02 10.78 -8.56
C ALA A 102 8.08 10.35 -7.41
N ARG A 103 6.92 9.77 -7.72
CA ARG A 103 6.00 9.23 -6.72
C ARG A 103 6.64 8.12 -5.88
N ASN A 104 7.38 7.21 -6.50
CA ASN A 104 8.11 6.15 -5.79
C ASN A 104 9.22 6.73 -4.89
N ASN A 105 9.93 7.75 -5.36
CA ASN A 105 10.98 8.43 -4.56
C ASN A 105 10.37 9.18 -3.38
N GLN A 106 9.23 9.85 -3.57
CA GLN A 106 8.48 10.49 -2.50
C GLN A 106 8.00 9.46 -1.49
N LEU A 107 7.38 8.37 -1.93
CA LEU A 107 6.95 7.27 -1.05
C LEU A 107 8.15 6.64 -0.34
N SER A 108 9.27 6.43 -1.03
CA SER A 108 10.50 5.92 -0.43
C SER A 108 11.09 6.91 0.57
N ALA A 109 11.01 8.22 0.34
CA ALA A 109 11.42 9.24 1.29
C ALA A 109 10.51 9.28 2.51
N LEU A 110 9.19 9.15 2.33
CA LEU A 110 8.21 8.99 3.41
C LEU A 110 8.46 7.71 4.20
N ILE A 111 8.74 6.60 3.53
CA ILE A 111 9.13 5.34 4.17
C ILE A 111 10.48 5.52 4.86
N ASN A 112 11.47 6.19 4.29
CA ASN A 112 12.79 6.37 4.90
C ASN A 112 12.73 7.32 6.10
N THR A 113 11.85 8.32 6.08
CA THR A 113 11.60 9.21 7.22
C THR A 113 10.79 8.51 8.29
N ALA A 114 9.78 7.73 7.91
CA ALA A 114 9.01 6.88 8.80
C ALA A 114 9.89 5.79 9.43
N THR A 115 10.71 5.08 8.65
CA THR A 115 11.62 3.96 9.01
C THR A 115 12.97 4.40 9.58
N GLY A 116 13.25 5.70 9.63
CA GLY A 116 14.45 6.27 10.24
C GLY A 116 15.74 6.15 9.42
N LYS A 117 15.72 5.62 8.19
CA LYS A 117 16.92 5.38 7.37
C LYS A 117 17.81 6.61 7.09
N ASN A 118 17.28 7.83 7.20
CA ASN A 118 18.05 9.09 7.05
C ASN A 118 18.35 9.80 8.38
N ARG A 119 18.22 9.12 9.53
CA ARG A 119 18.68 9.66 10.82
C ARG A 119 20.09 9.13 11.09
N PRO A 120 21.10 9.99 11.35
CA PRO A 120 22.26 9.53 12.11
C PRO A 120 21.69 8.97 13.42
N ASN A 121 21.88 7.68 13.69
CA ASN A 121 21.20 6.89 14.74
C ASN A 121 19.80 6.34 14.46
N SER A 122 19.61 5.58 13.39
CA SER A 122 18.48 4.64 13.31
C SER A 122 18.99 3.21 13.36
N PHE A 123 19.32 2.73 14.56
CA PHE A 123 19.85 1.37 14.78
C PHE A 123 18.76 0.29 14.84
N ILE A 124 17.51 0.72 15.04
CA ILE A 124 16.33 -0.14 15.13
C ILE A 124 15.32 0.37 14.09
N PRO A 125 14.75 -0.49 13.23
CA PRO A 125 13.72 -0.07 12.27
C PRO A 125 12.46 0.39 13.03
N THR A 126 11.72 1.36 12.49
CA THR A 126 10.45 1.81 13.11
C THR A 126 9.24 0.94 12.76
N TYR A 127 9.39 0.10 11.72
CA TYR A 127 8.41 -0.87 11.27
C TYR A 127 9.09 -2.16 10.85
N PHE A 128 8.50 -3.31 11.19
CA PHE A 128 8.96 -4.62 10.77
C PHE A 128 7.78 -5.58 10.63
N ASN A 129 7.80 -6.43 9.61
CA ASN A 129 6.77 -7.47 9.45
C ASN A 129 7.38 -8.84 9.72
N LEU A 130 6.92 -9.50 10.78
CA LEU A 130 7.30 -10.87 11.10
C LEU A 130 6.51 -11.83 10.22
N ASN A 131 7.21 -12.61 9.40
CA ASN A 131 6.60 -13.61 8.54
C ASN A 131 7.47 -14.85 8.34
N GLN A 132 7.01 -15.76 7.48
CA GLN A 132 7.70 -17.03 7.22
C GLN A 132 9.11 -16.89 6.64
N PHE A 133 9.39 -15.78 5.95
CA PHE A 133 10.68 -15.46 5.36
C PHE A 133 11.54 -14.58 6.29
N THR A 134 10.89 -13.70 7.06
CA THR A 134 11.54 -12.82 8.04
C THR A 134 10.93 -13.01 9.43
N PRO A 135 11.19 -14.15 10.11
CA PRO A 135 10.54 -14.49 11.38
C PRO A 135 11.18 -13.78 12.59
N VAL A 136 12.26 -13.04 12.38
CA VAL A 136 13.02 -12.36 13.43
C VAL A 136 13.34 -10.93 12.99
N MET A 137 12.94 -9.96 13.81
CA MET A 137 13.54 -8.63 13.83
C MET A 137 14.64 -8.65 14.88
N ALA A 138 15.84 -8.21 14.55
CA ALA A 138 16.95 -8.11 15.50
C ALA A 138 17.66 -6.77 15.34
N PHE A 139 18.27 -6.29 16.43
CA PHE A 139 19.09 -5.08 16.42
C PHE A 139 20.31 -5.24 17.32
N ASP A 140 21.35 -4.46 17.00
CA ASP A 140 22.60 -4.42 17.76
C ASP A 140 23.19 -3.00 17.77
N ILE A 141 23.17 -2.39 18.94
CA ILE A 141 23.79 -1.11 19.29
C ILE A 141 25.09 -1.44 20.03
N ASP A 142 26.14 -1.67 19.25
CA ASP A 142 27.48 -1.94 19.74
C ASP A 142 28.15 -0.72 20.42
N SER A 143 29.38 -0.92 20.88
CA SER A 143 30.17 0.09 21.59
C SER A 143 30.52 1.34 20.77
N PHE A 144 30.45 1.28 19.43
CA PHE A 144 30.65 2.43 18.57
C PHE A 144 29.34 3.21 18.41
N LYS A 145 28.24 2.49 18.18
CA LYS A 145 26.89 3.06 17.97
C LYS A 145 26.30 3.69 19.23
N ILE A 146 26.56 3.07 20.39
CA ILE A 146 25.98 3.50 21.67
C ILE A 146 26.37 4.92 22.07
N LYS A 147 27.52 5.41 21.59
CA LYS A 147 28.01 6.78 21.85
C LYS A 147 27.07 7.87 21.36
N ASN A 148 26.23 7.55 20.38
CA ASN A 148 25.30 8.49 19.79
C ASN A 148 23.87 8.34 20.37
N VAL A 149 23.64 7.39 21.29
CA VAL A 149 22.33 7.10 21.90
C VAL A 149 22.20 7.85 23.22
N ASP A 150 21.04 8.46 23.49
CA ASP A 150 20.69 8.99 24.81
C ASP A 150 20.35 7.81 25.75
N VAL A 151 21.40 7.13 26.23
CA VAL A 151 21.31 5.91 27.05
C VAL A 151 20.41 6.07 28.28
N PRO A 152 20.47 7.16 29.07
CA PRO A 152 19.57 7.37 30.20
C PRO A 152 18.08 7.29 29.84
N LYS A 153 17.71 7.65 28.60
CA LYS A 153 16.33 7.63 28.09
C LYS A 153 16.03 6.45 27.18
N PHE A 154 16.92 5.45 27.14
CA PHE A 154 16.69 4.28 26.30
C PHE A 154 15.45 3.52 26.77
N ARG A 155 14.47 3.39 25.88
CA ARG A 155 13.22 2.66 26.13
C ARG A 155 12.70 2.11 24.81
N LEU A 156 12.78 0.80 24.62
CA LEU A 156 12.25 0.15 23.43
C LEU A 156 10.72 0.06 23.52
N LYS A 157 10.01 0.76 22.66
CA LYS A 157 8.54 0.71 22.52
C LYS A 157 8.18 0.17 21.14
N PHE A 158 7.16 -0.66 21.04
CA PHE A 158 6.60 -1.08 19.76
C PHE A 158 5.14 -1.51 19.92
N ASN A 159 4.33 -1.24 18.91
CA ASN A 159 2.97 -1.76 18.80
C ASN A 159 2.95 -3.04 17.97
N VAL A 160 2.02 -3.94 18.29
CA VAL A 160 1.81 -5.22 17.60
C VAL A 160 0.42 -5.24 16.98
N GLN A 161 0.32 -5.68 15.73
CA GLN A 161 -0.95 -5.91 15.02
C GLN A 161 -0.88 -7.19 14.19
N GLY A 162 -2.00 -7.90 14.07
CA GLY A 162 -2.10 -9.12 13.26
C GLY A 162 -1.62 -10.38 13.98
N LEU A 163 -1.36 -10.30 15.29
CA LEU A 163 -1.07 -11.46 16.12
C LEU A 163 -2.35 -12.27 16.39
N SER A 164 -2.27 -13.58 16.22
CA SER A 164 -3.30 -14.57 16.55
C SER A 164 -2.89 -15.39 17.78
N ASP A 165 -3.86 -15.88 18.56
CA ASP A 165 -3.64 -16.76 19.73
C ASP A 165 -2.89 -18.06 19.39
N LEU A 166 -2.87 -18.45 18.11
CA LEU A 166 -2.12 -19.63 17.65
C LEU A 166 -0.62 -19.33 17.47
N GLN A 167 -0.24 -18.06 17.37
CA GLN A 167 1.14 -17.62 17.16
C GLN A 167 1.81 -17.31 18.49
N GLN A 168 3.08 -17.71 18.61
CA GLN A 168 3.93 -17.41 19.75
C GLN A 168 5.01 -16.43 19.32
N VAL A 169 4.89 -15.18 19.76
CA VAL A 169 5.91 -14.15 19.56
C VAL A 169 6.56 -13.87 20.91
N GLU A 170 7.86 -13.65 20.91
CA GLU A 170 8.58 -13.14 22.09
C GLU A 170 9.51 -11.99 21.68
N ALA A 171 9.73 -11.08 22.62
CA ALA A 171 10.65 -9.97 22.50
C ALA A 171 11.72 -10.08 23.59
N ALA A 172 12.96 -9.76 23.25
CA ALA A 172 14.07 -9.75 24.18
C ALA A 172 14.97 -8.54 23.97
N VAL A 173 15.45 -7.96 25.06
CA VAL A 173 16.48 -6.92 25.06
C VAL A 173 17.60 -7.32 26.02
N PHE A 174 18.84 -7.09 25.60
CA PHE A 174 20.07 -7.46 26.28
C PHE A 174 20.92 -6.20 26.49
N PHE A 175 21.20 -5.88 27.75
CA PHE A 175 22.08 -4.79 28.18
C PHE A 175 23.40 -5.38 28.66
N ARG A 176 24.45 -5.22 27.86
CA ARG A 176 25.78 -5.74 28.17
C ARG A 176 26.58 -4.66 28.89
N TYR A 177 26.89 -4.90 30.14
CA TYR A 177 27.80 -4.09 30.94
C TYR A 177 29.20 -4.69 30.90
N LYS A 178 30.19 -3.96 31.43
CA LYS A 178 31.59 -4.40 31.50
C LYS A 178 31.74 -5.81 32.10
N ASP A 179 31.06 -6.06 33.21
CA ASP A 179 31.23 -7.28 34.01
C ASP A 179 29.94 -8.12 34.14
N THR A 180 28.84 -7.72 33.47
CA THR A 180 27.53 -8.38 33.63
C THR A 180 26.67 -8.22 32.38
N LEU A 181 25.78 -9.17 32.14
CA LEU A 181 24.74 -9.09 31.12
C LEU A 181 23.38 -9.10 31.82
N ILE A 182 22.55 -8.09 31.54
CA ILE A 182 21.16 -8.04 32.00
C ILE A 182 20.27 -8.22 30.79
N ASN A 183 19.28 -9.10 30.88
CA ASN A 183 18.32 -9.31 29.81
C ASN A 183 16.89 -9.28 30.34
N GLU A 184 16.00 -8.78 29.50
CA GLU A 184 14.57 -8.83 29.69
C GLU A 184 13.97 -9.59 28.51
N VAL A 185 13.16 -10.61 28.80
CA VAL A 185 12.48 -11.42 27.79
C VAL A 185 11.01 -11.45 28.15
N ILE A 186 10.15 -11.02 27.22
CA ILE A 186 8.72 -10.95 27.41
C ILE A 186 7.98 -11.74 26.32
N PRO A 187 6.89 -12.45 26.67
CA PRO A 187 5.97 -12.96 25.68
C PRO A 187 5.17 -11.80 25.06
N VAL A 188 4.91 -11.90 23.76
CA VAL A 188 4.08 -10.96 23.00
C VAL A 188 2.82 -11.71 22.60
N GLU A 189 1.77 -11.51 23.40
CA GLU A 189 0.51 -12.30 23.34
C GLU A 189 -0.69 -11.50 22.82
N LYS A 190 -0.59 -10.16 22.77
CA LYS A 190 -1.71 -9.28 22.44
C LYS A 190 -1.32 -8.23 21.40
N ASN A 191 -2.30 -7.78 20.64
CA ASN A 191 -2.16 -6.64 19.73
C ASN A 191 -2.23 -5.33 20.53
N GLN A 192 -1.09 -4.93 21.12
CA GLN A 192 -1.00 -3.75 21.99
C GLN A 192 0.40 -3.11 21.93
N LEU A 193 0.59 -2.06 22.73
CA LEU A 193 1.90 -1.46 22.97
C LEU A 193 2.71 -2.31 23.96
N TYR A 194 3.97 -2.57 23.63
CA TYR A 194 4.96 -3.16 24.51
C TYR A 194 6.09 -2.17 24.76
N VAL A 195 6.64 -2.21 25.97
CA VAL A 195 7.70 -1.31 26.43
C VAL A 195 8.71 -2.14 27.21
N LEU A 196 10.00 -2.04 26.83
CA LEU A 196 11.13 -2.60 27.58
C LEU A 196 12.07 -1.46 27.98
N ASP A 197 12.29 -1.34 29.28
CA ASP A 197 13.05 -0.24 29.89
C ASP A 197 14.51 -0.64 30.15
N LYS A 198 15.41 0.34 30.08
CA LYS A 198 16.79 0.12 30.51
C LYS A 198 16.82 -0.15 32.03
N PRO A 199 17.59 -1.14 32.50
CA PRO A 199 17.72 -1.38 33.93
C PRO A 199 18.44 -0.22 34.65
N HIS A 200 18.16 -0.07 35.94
CA HIS A 200 18.72 0.96 36.81
C HIS A 200 20.17 0.64 37.23
N LEU A 201 21.10 0.69 36.27
CA LEU A 201 22.54 0.54 36.48
C LEU A 201 23.33 1.71 35.88
N ALA A 202 24.58 1.86 36.33
CA ALA A 202 25.49 2.92 35.88
C ALA A 202 25.76 2.85 34.37
N ASP A 203 25.44 3.93 33.67
CA ASP A 203 25.55 4.03 32.21
C ASP A 203 26.99 3.96 31.72
N SER A 204 27.96 4.40 32.53
CA SER A 204 29.40 4.36 32.22
C SER A 204 29.94 2.94 32.03
N LEU A 205 29.25 1.94 32.59
CA LEU A 205 29.62 0.53 32.47
C LEU A 205 28.94 -0.15 31.28
N LEU A 206 27.93 0.48 30.67
CA LEU A 206 27.19 -0.10 29.54
C LEU A 206 28.06 -0.11 28.28
N LYS A 207 28.13 -1.28 27.64
CA LYS A 207 28.96 -1.54 26.45
C LYS A 207 28.14 -1.70 25.18
N SER A 208 27.01 -2.38 25.26
CA SER A 208 26.13 -2.58 24.11
C SER A 208 24.69 -2.83 24.53
N ILE A 209 23.75 -2.54 23.62
CA ILE A 209 22.35 -2.90 23.74
C ILE A 209 21.97 -3.70 22.49
N SER A 210 21.48 -4.92 22.66
CA SER A 210 21.03 -5.75 21.55
C SER A 210 19.66 -6.35 21.86
N GLY A 211 18.97 -6.85 20.85
CA GLY A 211 17.65 -7.42 21.08
C GLY A 211 17.01 -8.03 19.85
N TYR A 212 15.86 -8.65 20.05
CA TYR A 212 15.06 -9.21 18.97
C TYR A 212 13.57 -9.23 19.32
N VAL A 213 12.76 -9.33 18.28
CA VAL A 213 11.37 -9.80 18.35
C VAL A 213 11.25 -10.96 17.37
N ARG A 214 10.89 -12.16 17.85
CA ARG A 214 10.85 -13.37 17.03
C ARG A 214 9.52 -14.10 17.13
N LEU A 215 9.08 -14.61 16.00
CA LEU A 215 7.99 -15.56 15.88
C LEU A 215 8.53 -16.99 16.06
N ARG A 216 8.14 -17.67 17.14
CA ARG A 216 8.66 -18.98 17.53
C ARG A 216 8.07 -20.14 16.73
N ASN A 217 6.77 -20.09 16.44
CA ASN A 217 6.05 -21.20 15.81
C ASN A 217 5.54 -20.85 14.41
N LYS A 218 5.54 -21.86 13.53
CA LYS A 218 4.87 -21.81 12.23
C LYS A 218 3.54 -22.55 12.35
N VAL A 219 2.43 -21.83 12.24
CA VAL A 219 1.10 -22.43 12.27
C VAL A 219 0.62 -22.65 10.84
N LYS A 220 0.30 -23.90 10.47
CA LYS A 220 -0.26 -24.21 9.16
C LYS A 220 -1.63 -23.54 8.99
N GLY A 221 -1.85 -22.86 7.85
CA GLY A 221 -3.13 -22.25 7.50
C GLY A 221 -3.42 -20.87 8.11
N VAL A 222 -2.54 -20.36 8.98
CA VAL A 222 -2.65 -18.99 9.50
C VAL A 222 -1.68 -18.11 8.71
N PRO A 223 -2.12 -16.99 8.09
CA PRO A 223 -1.20 -16.05 7.46
C PRO A 223 -0.24 -15.49 8.51
N LEU A 224 1.05 -15.82 8.36
CA LEU A 224 2.12 -15.42 9.28
C LEU A 224 2.52 -13.96 8.99
N ASN A 225 1.64 -12.99 9.24
CA ASN A 225 1.95 -11.57 9.05
C ASN A 225 1.66 -10.80 10.33
N VAL A 226 2.65 -10.70 11.21
CA VAL A 226 2.57 -9.91 12.44
C VAL A 226 3.33 -8.61 12.22
N ALA A 227 2.61 -7.49 12.22
CA ALA A 227 3.17 -6.17 12.04
C ALA A 227 3.66 -5.61 13.39
N LEU A 228 4.94 -5.25 13.44
CA LEU A 228 5.54 -4.43 14.47
C LEU A 228 5.63 -3.00 13.93
N TYR A 229 5.00 -2.04 14.60
CA TYR A 229 4.94 -0.65 14.14
C TYR A 229 5.13 0.32 15.30
N ASN A 230 5.37 1.60 14.98
CA ASN A 230 5.75 2.62 15.97
C ASN A 230 6.93 2.17 16.84
N ILE A 231 7.86 1.40 16.26
CA ILE A 231 9.03 0.92 16.97
C ILE A 231 9.93 2.12 17.25
N SER A 232 10.27 2.33 18.52
CA SER A 232 11.01 3.49 19.01
C SER A 232 11.93 3.09 20.15
N TYR A 233 13.08 3.76 20.28
CA TYR A 233 13.98 3.54 21.42
C TYR A 233 14.48 4.84 22.07
N LEU A 234 14.02 5.99 21.55
CA LEU A 234 14.32 7.34 22.01
C LEU A 234 12.99 8.10 22.12
N ASP A 235 12.83 8.93 23.15
CA ASP A 235 11.59 9.67 23.40
C ASP A 235 11.26 10.73 22.32
N SER A 236 12.22 11.13 21.48
CA SER A 236 12.02 12.13 20.42
C SER A 236 11.20 11.65 19.20
N LEU A 237 10.52 10.49 19.26
CA LEU A 237 9.58 10.08 18.22
C LEU A 237 8.21 10.77 18.30
N ALA A 238 8.02 11.73 19.21
CA ALA A 238 6.99 12.75 19.06
C ALA A 238 7.37 13.71 17.91
N VAL A 239 7.40 13.22 16.66
CA VAL A 239 7.26 14.11 15.52
C VAL A 239 5.86 14.68 15.64
N SER A 240 5.82 15.96 16.04
CA SER A 240 4.72 16.87 15.82
C SER A 240 4.07 16.54 14.48
N ALA A 241 2.89 15.93 14.53
CA ALA A 241 1.93 15.99 13.46
C ALA A 241 1.56 17.47 13.33
N LYS A 242 2.42 18.26 12.68
CA LYS A 242 1.97 19.50 12.09
C LYS A 242 1.01 19.07 11.00
N THR A 243 -0.26 19.10 11.34
CA THR A 243 -1.41 18.94 10.46
C THR A 243 -1.32 20.01 9.38
N ASP A 244 -0.51 19.78 8.36
CA ASP A 244 -0.85 20.29 7.05
C ASP A 244 -1.92 19.35 6.54
N SER A 245 -3.13 19.87 6.54
CA SER A 245 -4.36 19.27 6.04
C SER A 245 -4.16 18.73 4.62
N LEU A 246 -3.70 17.49 4.52
CA LEU A 246 -3.98 16.65 3.37
C LEU A 246 -5.38 16.10 3.61
N SER A 247 -6.34 16.77 2.99
CA SER A 247 -7.68 16.26 2.77
C SER A 247 -7.57 14.89 2.09
N LEU A 248 -7.61 13.82 2.90
CA LEU A 248 -8.09 12.52 2.47
C LEU A 248 -9.49 12.77 1.92
N HIS A 249 -9.60 12.83 0.59
CA HIS A 249 -10.90 12.71 -0.04
C HIS A 249 -11.51 11.42 0.49
N GLU A 250 -12.62 11.59 1.17
CA GLU A 250 -13.51 10.55 1.64
C GLU A 250 -13.65 9.50 0.53
N LEU A 251 -13.20 8.28 0.82
CA LEU A 251 -13.54 7.13 -0.02
C LEU A 251 -15.06 7.13 -0.17
N PRO A 252 -15.62 7.07 -1.39
CA PRO A 252 -17.06 7.05 -1.55
C PRO A 252 -17.61 5.88 -0.75
N ALA A 253 -18.55 6.18 0.15
CA ALA A 253 -19.24 5.18 0.94
C ALA A 253 -19.74 4.06 0.01
N HIS A 254 -19.56 2.81 0.44
CA HIS A 254 -20.19 1.66 -0.18
C HIS A 254 -21.68 1.96 -0.38
N PRO A 255 -22.27 1.66 -1.57
CA PRO A 255 -23.70 1.77 -1.73
C PRO A 255 -24.36 0.84 -0.71
N THR A 256 -25.11 1.46 0.18
CA THR A 256 -25.95 0.80 1.17
C THR A 256 -26.94 -0.10 0.43
N SER A 257 -27.13 -1.29 0.99
CA SER A 257 -28.15 -2.28 0.67
C SER A 257 -29.35 -1.71 -0.10
N VAL A 258 -29.56 -2.22 -1.32
CA VAL A 258 -30.83 -2.07 -2.03
C VAL A 258 -31.90 -2.75 -1.18
N ASN A 259 -32.84 -1.93 -0.67
CA ASN A 259 -34.07 -2.38 -0.03
C ASN A 259 -34.82 -3.35 -0.95
N ARG A 260 -34.90 -4.61 -0.52
CA ARG A 260 -35.83 -5.61 -1.04
C ARG A 260 -37.22 -5.30 -0.46
N PRO A 261 -38.25 -4.98 -1.27
CA PRO A 261 -39.61 -5.00 -0.75
C PRO A 261 -40.04 -6.46 -0.56
N ALA A 262 -40.54 -6.74 0.65
CA ALA A 262 -41.14 -8.01 0.99
C ALA A 262 -42.54 -8.12 0.36
N ASN A 263 -42.72 -9.23 -0.38
CA ASN A 263 -43.91 -10.06 -0.49
C ASN A 263 -45.24 -9.43 -0.95
N THR A 264 -45.72 -9.89 -2.11
CA THR A 264 -47.15 -10.19 -2.30
C THR A 264 -47.25 -11.39 -3.24
N ALA A 265 -47.61 -12.54 -2.68
CA ALA A 265 -48.09 -13.69 -3.43
C ALA A 265 -49.47 -13.38 -4.05
N PRO A 266 -49.78 -13.99 -5.21
CA PRO A 266 -51.01 -14.76 -5.31
C PRO A 266 -50.71 -16.16 -5.85
N ALA A 267 -51.16 -17.20 -5.14
CA ALA A 267 -52.42 -17.91 -5.39
C ALA A 267 -52.29 -18.90 -6.56
N VAL A 268 -52.21 -20.17 -6.16
CA VAL A 268 -52.38 -21.36 -7.01
C VAL A 268 -53.82 -21.40 -7.48
N GLU A 269 -54.03 -21.58 -8.78
CA GLU A 269 -55.28 -22.09 -9.33
C GLU A 269 -54.96 -23.11 -10.44
N GLU A 270 -55.73 -24.19 -10.41
CA GLU A 270 -55.55 -25.50 -11.04
C GLU A 270 -55.93 -25.54 -12.53
N ALA A 271 -55.36 -26.51 -13.25
CA ALA A 271 -55.98 -27.37 -14.30
C ALA A 271 -54.82 -27.97 -15.13
N GLU A 272 -54.44 -29.23 -14.93
CA GLU A 272 -55.03 -30.44 -15.55
C GLU A 272 -54.65 -30.56 -17.04
N VAL A 273 -53.93 -31.64 -17.39
CA VAL A 273 -54.27 -32.58 -18.50
C VAL A 273 -53.23 -33.72 -18.55
N GLU A 274 -53.77 -34.89 -18.21
CA GLU A 274 -53.58 -36.24 -18.75
C GLU A 274 -52.27 -37.04 -18.58
N ALA A 275 -52.56 -38.27 -18.15
CA ALA A 275 -51.70 -39.42 -17.99
C ALA A 275 -51.59 -40.21 -19.30
N GLU A 276 -50.46 -40.90 -19.48
CA GLU A 276 -50.49 -42.21 -20.12
C GLU A 276 -49.45 -43.12 -19.46
N ALA A 277 -49.92 -44.29 -19.04
CA ALA A 277 -49.19 -45.29 -18.30
C ALA A 277 -48.74 -46.41 -19.26
N VAL A 278 -47.46 -46.82 -19.20
CA VAL A 278 -47.02 -48.15 -19.65
C VAL A 278 -45.90 -48.66 -18.72
N SER A 279 -46.31 -49.42 -17.71
CA SER A 279 -45.97 -50.85 -17.49
C SER A 279 -44.55 -51.38 -17.79
N VAL A 280 -43.97 -52.00 -16.75
CA VAL A 280 -43.42 -53.40 -16.70
C VAL A 280 -41.90 -53.63 -16.53
N GLU A 281 -41.61 -54.45 -15.49
CA GLU A 281 -40.48 -55.39 -15.19
C GLU A 281 -39.03 -54.92 -15.27
N LYS A 282 -38.19 -55.01 -14.22
CA LYS A 282 -37.71 -56.18 -13.43
C LYS A 282 -36.85 -57.17 -14.23
N ASN A 283 -35.53 -56.94 -14.24
CA ASN A 283 -34.42 -57.93 -14.12
C ASN A 283 -33.12 -57.12 -14.16
N LYS A 284 -32.26 -57.11 -13.12
CA LYS A 284 -31.27 -58.14 -12.76
C LYS A 284 -30.46 -58.59 -13.98
N ASP A 285 -29.38 -57.87 -14.28
CA ASP A 285 -27.98 -58.29 -14.01
C ASP A 285 -27.05 -57.06 -14.04
#